data_AF-A0AAP0CBL1-F1
#
_entry.id   AF-A0AAP0CBL1-F1
#
_cell.length_a   1.000
_cell.length_b   1.000
_cell.length_c   1.000
_cell.angle_alpha   90.00
_cell.angle_beta   90.00
_cell.angle_gamma   90.00
#
_symmetry.space_group_name_H-M   'P 1'
#
loop_
_entity.id
_entity.type
_entity.pdbx_description
1 polymer ?
#
loop_
_entity_poly.entity_id
_entity_poly.type
_entity_poly.pdbx_seq_one_letter_code
_entity_poly.pdbx_strand_id
1 'polypeptide(L)'
;MNQPLTKYIIEAKEAESMAKSQNLTLPQLLPSLVKPAQNLARSPISKFAVGVAGLVSDGRIFLGANVEFPGLPLHHTIHGEQFLITNLAANAAGEKLLYIAVSATPCGHCRQFFQELRGISETQIVITDQPEINPDYKPLSSILPNPFGPYDLLDERTPLILDKHNNQLSLKDDKLITQNGNSINLSTGYDESLKTDTFKTARGLQALSLSAGYEETLETEALKAARESHAPYSGCLSGVALMDCDGKVYRGSYMESAAYNPSMMPAQAALVAYMVAGGDGFEKIVAAVLVEKEAAVVRQEDTVRLFMKYVSPKCDLRVVHCN
;
A
#
# COMPACT_ATOMS: atom_id res chain seq x y z
N MET A 1 25.31 -13.75 -11.91
CA MET A 1 24.93 -12.64 -12.81
C MET A 1 24.18 -11.61 -11.98
N ASN A 2 24.75 -10.43 -11.73
CA ASN A 2 24.12 -9.36 -10.96
C ASN A 2 23.51 -8.33 -11.93
N GLN A 3 22.45 -8.70 -12.65
CA GLN A 3 21.61 -7.66 -13.25
C GLN A 3 20.71 -7.08 -12.15
N PRO A 4 20.62 -5.76 -12.01
CA PRO A 4 19.70 -5.16 -11.04
C PRO A 4 18.27 -5.54 -11.43
N LEU A 5 17.52 -6.12 -10.48
CA LEU A 5 16.08 -6.30 -10.65
C LEU A 5 15.44 -4.91 -10.73
N THR A 6 14.76 -4.63 -11.83
CA THR A 6 14.01 -3.38 -12.04
C THR A 6 12.50 -3.57 -11.86
N LYS A 7 12.05 -4.79 -11.55
CA LYS A 7 10.65 -5.17 -11.45
C LYS A 7 10.35 -5.74 -10.08
N TYR A 8 9.13 -5.49 -9.59
CA TYR A 8 8.62 -6.03 -8.34
C TYR A 8 7.78 -7.30 -8.52
N ILE A 9 7.50 -7.69 -9.76
CA ILE A 9 6.68 -8.85 -10.12
C ILE A 9 7.41 -9.61 -11.23
N ILE A 10 7.59 -10.90 -11.02
CA ILE A 10 8.14 -11.84 -12.00
C ILE A 10 7.01 -12.79 -12.39
N GLU A 11 6.64 -12.75 -13.66
CA GLU A 11 5.55 -13.56 -14.20
C GLU A 11 5.86 -15.06 -14.11
N ALA A 12 4.84 -15.91 -13.95
CA ALA A 12 5.02 -17.35 -13.70
C ALA A 12 5.93 -18.02 -14.77
N LYS A 13 5.74 -17.68 -16.04
CA LYS A 13 6.58 -18.18 -17.14
C LYS A 13 8.04 -17.73 -17.05
N GLU A 14 8.26 -16.47 -16.63
CA GLU A 14 9.61 -15.91 -16.42
C GLU A 14 10.28 -16.59 -15.22
N ALA A 15 9.56 -16.72 -14.10
CA ALA A 15 10.02 -17.40 -12.90
C ALA A 15 10.41 -18.87 -13.18
N GLU A 16 9.57 -19.61 -13.90
CA GLU A 16 9.86 -20.97 -14.34
C GLU A 16 11.10 -21.04 -15.22
N SER A 17 11.25 -20.13 -16.18
CA SER A 17 12.42 -20.07 -17.06
C SER A 17 13.70 -19.80 -16.26
N MET A 18 13.65 -18.86 -15.31
CA MET A 18 14.76 -18.54 -14.42
C MET A 18 15.18 -19.76 -13.58
N ALA A 19 14.21 -20.47 -12.99
CA ALA A 19 14.46 -21.66 -12.20
C ALA A 19 15.05 -22.80 -13.05
N LYS A 20 14.47 -23.08 -14.22
CA LYS A 20 14.96 -24.10 -15.17
C LYS A 20 16.39 -23.80 -15.64
N SER A 21 16.72 -22.54 -15.91
CA SER A 21 18.07 -22.14 -16.36
C SER A 21 19.17 -22.38 -15.32
N GLN A 22 18.80 -22.50 -14.04
CA GLN A 22 19.70 -22.75 -12.92
C GLN A 22 19.56 -24.17 -12.36
N ASN A 23 18.74 -25.02 -13.00
CA ASN A 23 18.39 -26.36 -12.51
C ASN A 23 17.81 -26.35 -11.08
N LEU A 24 16.96 -25.37 -10.78
CA LEU A 24 16.28 -25.17 -9.50
C LEU A 24 14.76 -25.34 -9.65
N THR A 25 14.08 -25.63 -8.55
CA THR A 25 12.63 -25.42 -8.39
C THR A 25 12.33 -23.95 -8.04
N LEU A 26 11.06 -23.51 -8.15
CA LEU A 26 10.68 -22.13 -7.77
C LEU A 26 11.02 -21.80 -6.30
N PRO A 27 10.73 -22.65 -5.29
CA PRO A 27 11.16 -22.37 -3.92
C PRO A 27 12.68 -22.26 -3.77
N GLN A 28 13.45 -23.07 -4.50
CA GLN A 28 14.91 -22.99 -4.47
C GLN A 28 15.46 -21.73 -5.15
N LEU A 29 14.72 -21.14 -6.10
CA LEU A 29 15.08 -19.87 -6.73
C LEU A 29 14.91 -18.67 -5.78
N LEU A 30 13.88 -18.69 -4.91
CA LEU A 30 13.48 -17.53 -4.08
C LEU A 30 14.62 -16.87 -3.30
N PRO A 31 15.48 -17.60 -2.55
CA PRO A 31 16.59 -17.00 -1.81
C PRO A 31 17.54 -16.17 -2.69
N SER A 32 17.76 -16.57 -3.94
CA SER A 32 18.64 -15.86 -4.87
C SER A 32 18.10 -14.47 -5.26
N LEU A 33 16.79 -14.24 -5.11
CA LEU A 33 16.10 -12.99 -5.43
C LEU A 33 16.14 -11.98 -4.27
N VAL A 34 16.46 -12.43 -3.05
CA VAL A 34 16.46 -11.57 -1.86
C VAL A 34 17.52 -10.48 -1.93
N LYS A 35 18.76 -10.83 -2.31
CA LYS A 35 19.84 -9.85 -2.42
C LYS A 35 19.56 -8.78 -3.49
N PRO A 36 19.11 -9.15 -4.70
CA PRO A 36 18.59 -8.19 -5.67
C PRO A 36 17.43 -7.32 -5.13
N ALA A 37 16.48 -7.90 -4.39
CA ALA A 37 15.35 -7.16 -3.83
C ALA A 37 15.78 -6.11 -2.78
N GLN A 38 16.87 -6.33 -2.05
CA GLN A 38 17.42 -5.30 -1.13
C GLN A 38 17.78 -3.99 -1.86
N ASN A 39 18.10 -4.03 -3.15
CA ASN A 39 18.41 -2.81 -3.93
C ASN A 39 17.18 -1.92 -4.17
N LEU A 40 15.97 -2.44 -3.92
CA LEU A 40 14.71 -1.71 -4.04
C LEU A 40 14.36 -0.93 -2.76
N ALA A 41 15.11 -1.15 -1.67
CA ALA A 41 14.86 -0.51 -0.38
C ALA A 41 15.12 1.00 -0.44
N ARG A 42 14.29 1.76 0.26
CA ARG A 42 14.44 3.20 0.49
C ARG A 42 14.54 3.43 1.99
N SER A 43 15.72 3.19 2.56
CA SER A 43 15.97 3.24 4.03
C SER A 43 16.92 4.37 4.45
N PRO A 44 16.55 5.65 4.25
CA PRO A 44 17.42 6.78 4.61
C PRO A 44 17.69 6.93 6.11
N ILE A 45 16.89 6.34 7.00
CA ILE A 45 17.02 6.49 8.46
C ILE A 45 17.97 5.41 8.99
N SER A 46 17.64 4.13 8.79
CA SER A 46 18.40 3.02 9.36
C SER A 46 19.67 2.67 8.57
N LYS A 47 19.69 3.01 7.28
CA LYS A 47 20.68 2.48 6.30
C LYS A 47 20.69 0.95 6.22
N PHE A 48 19.62 0.30 6.66
CA PHE A 48 19.47 -1.14 6.67
C PHE A 48 18.48 -1.56 5.58
N ALA A 49 18.98 -2.19 4.52
CA ALA A 49 18.18 -2.62 3.39
C ALA A 49 17.61 -4.02 3.64
N VAL A 50 16.29 -4.16 3.62
CA VAL A 50 15.57 -5.43 3.72
C VAL A 50 14.96 -5.77 2.38
N GLY A 51 15.19 -6.99 1.91
CA GLY A 51 14.62 -7.53 0.68
C GLY A 51 13.77 -8.75 1.01
N VAL A 52 12.64 -8.89 0.31
CA VAL A 52 11.69 -10.00 0.49
C VAL A 52 11.25 -10.50 -0.88
N ALA A 53 11.13 -11.81 -1.05
CA ALA A 53 10.55 -12.45 -2.22
C ALA A 53 9.46 -13.44 -1.78
N GLY A 54 8.29 -13.39 -2.40
CA GLY A 54 7.16 -14.27 -2.12
C GLY A 54 6.70 -15.03 -3.36
N LEU A 55 6.49 -16.33 -3.26
CA LEU A 55 5.91 -17.20 -4.29
C LEU A 55 4.43 -17.44 -3.98
N VAL A 56 3.56 -17.13 -4.93
CA VAL A 56 2.11 -17.36 -4.80
C VAL A 56 1.63 -18.58 -5.57
N SER A 57 0.39 -19.01 -5.32
CA SER A 57 -0.20 -20.23 -5.88
C SER A 57 -0.28 -20.30 -7.41
N ASP A 58 -0.32 -19.17 -8.09
CA ASP A 58 -0.32 -19.11 -9.56
C ASP A 58 1.08 -19.16 -10.19
N GLY A 59 2.14 -19.28 -9.37
CA GLY A 59 3.53 -19.40 -9.82
C GLY A 59 4.25 -18.07 -10.03
N ARG A 60 3.59 -16.92 -9.89
CA ARG A 60 4.26 -15.61 -9.91
C ARG A 60 5.12 -15.41 -8.66
N ILE A 61 6.18 -14.63 -8.81
CA ILE A 61 7.02 -14.18 -7.68
C ILE A 61 6.88 -12.68 -7.51
N PHE A 62 6.63 -12.26 -6.28
CA PHE A 62 6.50 -10.87 -5.89
C PHE A 62 7.66 -10.46 -5.01
N LEU A 63 8.15 -9.24 -5.18
CA LEU A 63 9.22 -8.67 -4.37
C LEU A 63 8.69 -7.56 -3.47
N GLY A 64 9.36 -7.40 -2.33
CA GLY A 64 9.16 -6.30 -1.40
C GLY A 64 10.47 -5.80 -0.82
N ALA A 65 10.47 -4.55 -0.38
CA ALA A 65 11.60 -3.91 0.28
C ALA A 65 11.12 -2.85 1.26
N ASN A 66 11.93 -2.54 2.29
CA ASN A 66 11.55 -1.55 3.29
C ASN A 66 11.66 -0.11 2.77
N VAL A 67 10.75 0.75 3.25
CA VAL A 67 10.66 2.18 2.89
C VAL A 67 10.48 2.99 4.16
N GLU A 68 11.37 3.95 4.39
CA GLU A 68 11.40 4.81 5.58
C GLU A 68 11.21 6.28 5.20
N PHE A 69 10.56 7.05 6.07
CA PHE A 69 10.15 8.43 5.79
C PHE A 69 10.75 9.41 6.80
N PRO A 70 11.84 10.13 6.45
CA PRO A 70 12.42 11.14 7.32
C PRO A 70 11.41 12.23 7.68
N GLY A 71 11.41 12.66 8.95
CA GLY A 71 10.51 13.70 9.46
C GLY A 71 9.12 13.21 9.89
N LEU A 72 8.80 11.93 9.66
CA LEU A 72 7.59 11.30 10.16
C LEU A 72 7.88 10.36 11.34
N PRO A 73 6.91 10.16 12.25
CA PRO A 73 7.00 9.11 13.26
C PRO A 73 7.22 7.72 12.64
N LEU A 74 7.99 6.88 13.33
CA LEU A 74 8.45 5.58 12.80
C LEU A 74 7.33 4.62 12.39
N HIS A 75 6.14 4.75 12.94
CA HIS A 75 4.97 3.93 12.58
C HIS A 75 4.48 4.15 11.14
N HIS A 76 4.97 5.18 10.44
CA HIS A 76 4.73 5.34 9.00
C HIS A 76 5.64 4.48 8.12
N THR A 77 6.66 3.84 8.69
CA THR A 77 7.59 2.97 7.94
C THR A 77 6.86 1.78 7.32
N ILE A 78 7.20 1.44 6.08
CA ILE A 78 6.71 0.23 5.41
C ILE A 78 7.82 -0.81 5.48
N HIS A 79 7.55 -1.93 6.15
CA HIS A 79 8.51 -3.04 6.21
C HIS A 79 8.52 -3.81 4.89
N GLY A 80 9.61 -4.53 4.59
CA GLY A 80 9.71 -5.31 3.35
C GLY A 80 8.61 -6.36 3.21
N GLU A 81 8.20 -6.95 4.34
CA GLU A 81 7.11 -7.91 4.41
C GLU A 81 5.74 -7.26 4.18
N GLN A 82 5.48 -6.09 4.79
CA GLN A 82 4.26 -5.33 4.53
C GLN A 82 4.18 -4.89 3.07
N PHE A 83 5.31 -4.45 2.49
CA PHE A 83 5.41 -4.12 1.07
C PHE A 83 5.03 -5.32 0.22
N LEU A 84 5.61 -6.50 0.50
CA LEU A 84 5.29 -7.74 -0.22
C LEU A 84 3.79 -8.01 -0.19
N ILE A 85 3.18 -8.07 1.00
CA ILE A 85 1.74 -8.37 1.14
C ILE A 85 0.88 -7.33 0.43
N THR A 86 1.24 -6.05 0.52
CA THR A 86 0.54 -4.97 -0.17
C THR A 86 0.61 -5.11 -1.69
N ASN A 87 1.79 -5.47 -2.22
CA ASN A 87 1.99 -5.76 -3.64
C ASN A 87 1.13 -6.96 -4.09
N LEU A 88 1.07 -8.02 -3.29
CA LEU A 88 0.18 -9.16 -3.52
C LEU A 88 -1.30 -8.75 -3.52
N ALA A 89 -1.75 -7.98 -2.52
CA ALA A 89 -3.14 -7.56 -2.43
C ALA A 89 -3.57 -6.78 -3.68
N ALA A 90 -2.70 -5.91 -4.21
CA ALA A 90 -2.98 -5.12 -5.40
C ALA A 90 -2.95 -5.93 -6.73
N ASN A 91 -2.16 -7.01 -6.82
CA ASN A 91 -1.84 -7.65 -8.11
C ASN A 91 -2.14 -9.16 -8.17
N ALA A 92 -2.48 -9.78 -7.04
CA ALA A 92 -2.70 -11.22 -6.88
C ALA A 92 -3.78 -11.53 -5.83
N ALA A 93 -4.77 -10.65 -5.66
CA ALA A 93 -5.94 -10.95 -4.85
C ALA A 93 -6.59 -12.27 -5.32
N GLY A 94 -6.93 -13.13 -4.36
CA GLY A 94 -7.43 -14.50 -4.52
C GLY A 94 -6.34 -15.57 -4.45
N GLU A 95 -5.06 -15.21 -4.54
CA GLU A 95 -3.95 -16.17 -4.50
C GLU A 95 -3.44 -16.40 -3.08
N LYS A 96 -2.86 -17.59 -2.85
CA LYS A 96 -2.22 -17.96 -1.58
C LYS A 96 -0.73 -17.69 -1.65
N LEU A 97 -0.17 -17.09 -0.60
CA LEU A 97 1.28 -16.97 -0.41
C LEU A 97 1.83 -18.31 0.10
N LEU A 98 2.64 -18.99 -0.72
CA LEU A 98 3.13 -20.33 -0.43
C LEU A 98 4.52 -20.32 0.23
N TYR A 99 5.43 -19.48 -0.28
CA TYR A 99 6.80 -19.38 0.20
C TYR A 99 7.25 -17.92 0.34
N ILE A 100 8.06 -17.63 1.36
CA ILE A 100 8.68 -16.33 1.62
C ILE A 100 10.18 -16.54 1.80
N ALA A 101 11.01 -15.76 1.10
CA ALA A 101 12.42 -15.60 1.40
C ALA A 101 12.70 -14.16 1.82
N VAL A 102 13.41 -13.97 2.92
CA VAL A 102 13.65 -12.64 3.49
C VAL A 102 15.11 -12.45 3.91
N SER A 103 15.60 -11.21 3.82
CA SER A 103 17.00 -10.89 4.10
C SER A 103 17.35 -10.85 5.58
N ALA A 104 16.38 -10.77 6.48
CA ALA A 104 16.57 -10.74 7.92
C ALA A 104 15.35 -11.36 8.60
N THR A 105 15.49 -11.84 9.84
CA THR A 105 14.36 -12.43 10.58
C THR A 105 13.20 -11.42 10.69
N PRO A 106 11.97 -11.76 10.27
CA PRO A 106 10.84 -10.85 10.40
C PRO A 106 10.62 -10.42 11.85
N CYS A 107 10.39 -9.13 12.06
CA CYS A 107 10.08 -8.59 13.38
C CYS A 107 8.65 -8.98 13.83
N GLY A 108 8.34 -8.82 15.11
CA GLY A 108 7.02 -9.15 15.67
C GLY A 108 5.86 -8.46 14.97
N HIS A 109 6.05 -7.21 14.54
CA HIS A 109 5.07 -6.43 13.77
C HIS A 109 4.72 -7.11 12.44
N CYS A 110 5.72 -7.55 11.66
CA CYS A 110 5.49 -8.25 10.39
C CYS A 110 4.88 -9.64 10.61
N ARG A 111 5.35 -10.38 11.63
CA ARG A 111 4.79 -11.69 12.00
C ARG A 111 3.30 -11.59 12.33
N GLN A 112 2.92 -10.50 12.99
CA GLN A 112 1.54 -10.22 13.34
C GLN A 112 0.72 -9.78 12.12
N PHE A 113 1.26 -8.92 11.26
CA PHE A 113 0.59 -8.52 10.01
C PHE A 113 0.32 -9.70 9.07
N PHE A 114 1.23 -10.69 9.06
CA PHE A 114 1.01 -11.94 8.33
C PHE A 114 -0.24 -12.70 8.77
N GLN A 115 -0.70 -12.58 10.03
CA GLN A 115 -1.90 -13.28 10.51
C GLN A 115 -3.18 -12.87 9.79
N GLU A 116 -3.15 -11.74 9.09
CA GLU A 116 -4.24 -11.25 8.24
C GLU A 116 -4.35 -11.99 6.89
N LEU A 117 -3.60 -13.08 6.70
CA LEU A 117 -3.62 -13.88 5.49
C LEU A 117 -4.19 -15.28 5.77
N ARG A 118 -5.07 -15.73 4.88
CA ARG A 118 -5.68 -17.05 4.95
C ARG A 118 -4.62 -18.16 4.84
N GLY A 119 -4.55 -19.05 5.83
CA GLY A 119 -3.66 -20.22 5.80
C GLY A 119 -2.17 -19.90 6.01
N ILE A 120 -1.84 -18.71 6.51
CA ILE A 120 -0.45 -18.24 6.64
C ILE A 120 0.43 -19.12 7.55
N SER A 121 -0.16 -19.89 8.47
CA SER A 121 0.55 -20.80 9.37
C SER A 121 1.34 -21.89 8.63
N GLU A 122 0.87 -22.27 7.44
CA GLU A 122 1.46 -23.29 6.55
C GLU A 122 2.48 -22.70 5.57
N THR A 123 2.45 -21.38 5.33
CA THR A 123 3.38 -20.69 4.44
C THR A 123 4.81 -20.93 4.90
N GLN A 124 5.66 -21.32 3.98
CA GLN A 124 7.05 -21.67 4.26
C GLN A 124 7.92 -20.42 4.21
N ILE A 125 8.78 -20.21 5.20
CA ILE A 125 9.71 -19.07 5.26
C ILE A 125 11.16 -19.51 5.37
N VAL A 126 12.05 -18.79 4.69
CA VAL A 126 13.50 -18.87 4.80
C VAL A 126 14.10 -17.49 5.07
N ILE A 127 15.09 -17.43 5.97
CA ILE A 127 15.87 -16.23 6.27
C ILE A 127 17.27 -16.39 5.70
N THR A 128 17.68 -15.47 4.82
CA THR A 128 18.92 -15.61 4.00
C THR A 128 20.17 -15.00 4.64
N ASP A 129 20.02 -14.18 5.67
CA ASP A 129 21.12 -13.64 6.50
C ASP A 129 21.79 -14.72 7.34
N GLN A 130 21.09 -15.83 7.62
CA GLN A 130 21.61 -16.88 8.46
C GLN A 130 22.52 -17.80 7.64
N PRO A 131 23.80 -17.98 8.03
CA PRO A 131 24.88 -18.52 7.19
C PRO A 131 24.84 -20.05 6.98
N GLU A 132 23.67 -20.69 6.99
CA GLU A 132 23.60 -22.14 6.78
C GLU A 132 23.56 -22.53 5.30
N ILE A 133 24.36 -23.55 4.98
CA ILE A 133 24.67 -24.08 3.63
C ILE A 133 23.44 -24.73 2.96
N ASN A 134 22.32 -24.89 3.69
CA ASN A 134 21.06 -25.38 3.16
C ASN A 134 19.89 -24.63 3.82
N PRO A 135 19.22 -23.70 3.12
CA PRO A 135 18.07 -23.00 3.67
C PRO A 135 16.89 -23.95 3.85
N ASP A 136 16.76 -24.53 5.04
CA ASP A 136 15.57 -25.29 5.40
C ASP A 136 14.42 -24.31 5.64
N TYR A 137 13.47 -24.33 4.72
CA TYR A 137 12.19 -23.67 4.88
C TYR A 137 11.50 -24.18 6.14
N LYS A 138 10.97 -23.25 6.94
CA LYS A 138 10.18 -23.55 8.14
C LYS A 138 8.78 -22.98 7.97
N PRO A 139 7.74 -23.62 8.49
CA PRO A 139 6.41 -23.03 8.47
C PRO A 139 6.41 -21.73 9.28
N LEU A 140 5.66 -20.72 8.84
CA LEU A 140 5.60 -19.41 9.49
C LEU A 140 5.09 -19.51 10.94
N SER A 141 4.29 -20.53 11.24
CA SER A 141 3.89 -20.89 12.62
C SER A 141 5.08 -21.13 13.56
N SER A 142 6.27 -21.48 13.05
CA SER A 142 7.47 -21.67 13.89
C SER A 142 8.03 -20.35 14.42
N ILE A 143 7.76 -19.22 13.77
CA ILE A 143 8.26 -17.90 14.19
C ILE A 143 7.23 -17.09 14.97
N LEU A 144 5.95 -17.49 14.97
CA LEU A 144 4.91 -16.92 15.82
C LEU A 144 3.99 -18.04 16.37
N PRO A 145 4.43 -18.75 17.41
CA PRO A 145 3.60 -19.79 18.03
C PRO A 145 2.43 -19.19 18.80
N ASN A 146 1.27 -19.85 18.74
CA ASN A 146 0.01 -19.40 19.38
C ASN A 146 -0.33 -17.93 19.07
N PRO A 147 -0.45 -17.57 17.78
CA PRO A 147 -0.69 -16.20 17.38
C PRO A 147 -2.07 -15.72 17.84
N PHE A 148 -2.16 -14.43 18.19
CA PHE A 148 -3.42 -13.71 18.15
C PHE A 148 -3.70 -13.30 16.70
N GLY A 149 -4.93 -13.37 16.22
CA GLY A 149 -5.25 -13.07 14.82
C GLY A 149 -6.75 -12.94 14.53
N PRO A 150 -7.12 -12.92 13.23
CA PRO A 150 -8.50 -12.71 12.81
C PRO A 150 -9.51 -13.67 13.47
N TYR A 151 -9.15 -14.94 13.62
CA TYR A 151 -10.06 -15.96 14.16
C TYR A 151 -10.34 -15.82 15.67
N ASP A 152 -9.61 -14.96 16.39
CA ASP A 152 -9.94 -14.61 17.77
C ASP A 152 -11.05 -13.57 17.87
N LEU A 153 -11.29 -12.81 16.80
CA LEU A 153 -12.20 -11.65 16.79
C LEU A 153 -13.35 -11.78 15.77
N LEU A 154 -13.16 -12.56 14.70
CA LEU A 154 -14.01 -12.58 13.52
C LEU A 154 -14.53 -13.98 13.20
N ASP A 155 -15.65 -14.05 12.48
CA ASP A 155 -16.16 -15.29 11.90
C ASP A 155 -15.21 -15.80 10.80
N GLU A 156 -15.04 -17.12 10.69
CA GLU A 156 -14.15 -17.76 9.71
C GLU A 156 -14.47 -17.39 8.26
N ARG A 157 -15.70 -16.97 7.95
CA ARG A 157 -16.11 -16.58 6.58
C ARG A 157 -15.73 -15.14 6.23
N THR A 158 -15.29 -14.35 7.21
CA THR A 158 -14.87 -12.96 6.98
C THR A 158 -13.72 -12.96 5.97
N PRO A 159 -13.80 -12.18 4.88
CA PRO A 159 -12.67 -12.03 3.96
C PRO A 159 -11.44 -11.48 4.69
N LEU A 160 -10.26 -12.00 4.35
CA LEU A 160 -8.96 -11.52 4.82
C LEU A 160 -8.25 -10.74 3.70
N ILE A 161 -7.06 -10.19 3.95
CA ILE A 161 -6.39 -9.21 3.06
C ILE A 161 -6.28 -9.67 1.60
N LEU A 162 -5.95 -10.94 1.36
CA LEU A 162 -5.80 -11.47 0.00
C LEU A 162 -7.10 -12.02 -0.60
N ASP A 163 -8.18 -12.13 0.16
CA ASP A 163 -9.45 -12.63 -0.37
C ASP A 163 -10.16 -11.56 -1.18
N LYS A 164 -10.69 -11.93 -2.36
CA LYS A 164 -11.46 -11.02 -3.19
C LYS A 164 -12.76 -10.64 -2.49
N HIS A 165 -12.98 -9.36 -2.30
CA HIS A 165 -14.21 -8.82 -1.73
C HIS A 165 -14.51 -7.42 -2.30
N ASN A 166 -15.74 -6.95 -2.11
CA ASN A 166 -16.16 -5.60 -2.48
C ASN A 166 -17.16 -5.08 -1.45
N ASN A 167 -16.80 -3.97 -0.81
CA ASN A 167 -17.56 -3.37 0.28
C ASN A 167 -18.80 -2.56 -0.16
N GLN A 168 -19.15 -2.59 -1.44
CA GLN A 168 -20.36 -1.97 -2.03
C GLN A 168 -20.53 -0.46 -1.71
N LEU A 169 -19.41 0.25 -1.53
CA LEU A 169 -19.40 1.68 -1.23
C LEU A 169 -19.83 2.51 -2.45
N SER A 170 -20.40 3.68 -2.22
CA SER A 170 -20.67 4.70 -3.24
C SER A 170 -20.26 6.07 -2.71
N LEU A 171 -19.75 6.93 -3.61
CA LEU A 171 -19.62 8.35 -3.29
C LEU A 171 -21.00 8.93 -3.06
N LYS A 172 -21.07 9.91 -2.16
CA LYS A 172 -22.26 10.72 -2.01
C LYS A 172 -22.33 11.68 -3.19
N ASP A 173 -23.45 11.73 -3.91
CA ASP A 173 -23.67 12.77 -4.91
C ASP A 173 -23.66 14.14 -4.20
N ASP A 174 -22.75 15.04 -4.56
CA ASP A 174 -22.81 16.47 -4.19
C ASP A 174 -24.01 17.20 -4.84
N LYS A 175 -24.99 16.47 -5.39
CA LYS A 175 -26.12 16.99 -6.16
C LYS A 175 -27.47 16.66 -5.52
N LEU A 176 -27.70 17.16 -4.31
CA LEU A 176 -29.05 17.44 -3.81
C LEU A 176 -29.12 18.79 -3.08
N ILE A 177 -28.93 19.88 -3.83
CA ILE A 177 -29.71 21.10 -3.61
C ILE A 177 -30.50 21.33 -4.90
N THR A 178 -31.68 20.70 -4.98
CA THR A 178 -32.73 21.15 -5.88
C THR A 178 -33.20 22.52 -5.40
N GLN A 179 -32.91 23.55 -6.20
CA GLN A 179 -33.55 24.85 -6.07
C GLN A 179 -35.06 24.68 -6.11
N ASN A 180 -35.72 24.96 -4.99
CA ASN A 180 -37.06 25.54 -4.98
C ASN A 180 -37.19 26.43 -3.74
N GLY A 181 -37.02 27.73 -3.96
CA GLY A 181 -37.53 28.80 -3.10
C GLY A 181 -36.71 29.16 -1.86
N ASN A 182 -35.98 30.27 -1.97
CA ASN A 182 -35.41 31.09 -0.88
C ASN A 182 -34.42 30.43 0.08
N SER A 183 -33.12 30.52 -0.26
CA SER A 183 -32.03 30.32 0.68
C SER A 183 -31.68 31.62 1.41
N ILE A 184 -31.88 31.62 2.73
CA ILE A 184 -31.21 32.52 3.66
C ILE A 184 -29.84 31.91 3.93
N ASN A 185 -28.79 32.69 3.69
CA ASN A 185 -27.40 32.28 3.84
C ASN A 185 -26.96 32.51 5.29
N LEU A 186 -26.64 31.45 6.05
CA LEU A 186 -26.02 31.57 7.37
C LEU A 186 -24.91 30.52 7.57
N SER A 187 -23.69 31.08 7.57
CA SER A 187 -22.48 30.68 8.29
C SER A 187 -21.69 29.42 7.87
N THR A 188 -20.80 29.60 6.90
CA THR A 188 -19.36 29.36 7.17
C THR A 188 -18.71 30.72 7.45
N GLY A 189 -18.15 30.89 8.64
CA GLY A 189 -17.46 32.11 9.05
C GLY A 189 -16.07 32.21 8.44
N TYR A 190 -15.98 32.30 7.12
CA TYR A 190 -14.75 32.66 6.42
C TYR A 190 -14.85 34.12 6.00
N ASP A 191 -14.06 34.96 6.66
CA ASP A 191 -13.92 36.38 6.39
C ASP A 191 -13.13 36.58 5.08
N GLU A 192 -13.82 37.01 4.04
CA GLU A 192 -13.27 37.23 2.69
C GLU A 192 -12.67 38.64 2.53
N SER A 193 -12.01 39.16 3.56
CA SER A 193 -11.47 40.53 3.57
C SER A 193 -9.95 40.66 3.67
N LEU A 194 -9.18 39.77 3.02
CA LEU A 194 -7.75 40.02 2.76
C LEU A 194 -7.39 39.73 1.29
N LYS A 195 -7.70 40.74 0.47
CA LYS A 195 -7.03 41.22 -0.75
C LYS A 195 -5.96 40.29 -1.37
N THR A 196 -6.24 39.97 -2.64
CA THR A 196 -5.32 40.05 -3.80
C THR A 196 -3.86 40.38 -3.49
N ASP A 197 -3.00 39.37 -3.34
CA ASP A 197 -1.59 39.50 -3.70
C ASP A 197 -1.34 38.70 -4.97
N THR A 198 -1.38 39.42 -6.08
CA THR A 198 -0.72 39.08 -7.33
C THR A 198 0.72 38.63 -7.05
N PHE A 199 0.97 37.32 -7.09
CA PHE A 199 2.32 36.81 -7.24
C PHE A 199 2.85 37.23 -8.62
N LYS A 200 3.65 38.29 -8.61
CA LYS A 200 4.49 38.68 -9.75
C LYS A 200 5.42 37.51 -10.08
N THR A 201 5.32 37.08 -11.32
CA THR A 201 6.10 36.05 -11.97
C THR A 201 7.60 36.37 -11.96
N ALA A 202 8.40 35.44 -11.45
CA ALA A 202 9.78 35.25 -11.91
C ALA A 202 9.79 34.02 -12.82
N ARG A 203 9.74 34.31 -14.13
CA ARG A 203 10.09 33.43 -15.27
C ARG A 203 9.51 31.99 -15.27
N GLY A 204 8.40 31.85 -15.98
CA GLY A 204 8.27 30.81 -16.99
C GLY A 204 8.01 29.38 -16.52
N LEU A 205 6.95 29.16 -15.75
CA LEU A 205 6.25 27.88 -15.72
C LEU A 205 4.75 28.19 -15.81
N GLN A 206 4.17 27.85 -16.95
CA GLN A 206 2.75 27.95 -17.21
C GLN A 206 2.08 26.93 -16.29
N ALA A 207 1.32 27.39 -15.28
CA ALA A 207 0.43 26.52 -14.52
C ALA A 207 -0.58 25.96 -15.52
N LEU A 208 -0.37 24.70 -15.93
CA LEU A 208 -1.38 23.93 -16.63
C LEU A 208 -2.62 23.93 -15.73
N SER A 209 -3.70 24.58 -16.18
CA SER A 209 -5.01 24.39 -15.58
C SER A 209 -5.36 22.93 -15.81
N LEU A 210 -5.13 22.08 -14.80
CA LEU A 210 -5.52 20.69 -14.85
C LEU A 210 -7.05 20.65 -15.04
N SER A 211 -7.52 20.05 -16.13
CA SER A 211 -8.94 20.05 -16.53
C SER A 211 -9.77 19.14 -15.62
N ALA A 212 -10.99 19.52 -15.26
CA ALA A 212 -11.92 18.81 -14.36
C ALA A 212 -12.01 17.26 -14.46
N GLY A 213 -11.61 16.64 -15.57
CA GLY A 213 -11.64 15.18 -15.76
C GLY A 213 -10.60 14.36 -14.96
N TYR A 214 -9.50 14.95 -14.47
CA TYR A 214 -8.53 14.18 -13.67
C TYR A 214 -9.03 13.91 -12.24
N GLU A 215 -9.83 14.84 -11.69
CA GLU A 215 -10.37 14.74 -10.34
C GLU A 215 -11.36 13.59 -10.23
N GLU A 216 -12.29 13.49 -11.18
CA GLU A 216 -13.25 12.39 -11.30
C GLU A 216 -12.55 11.03 -11.43
N THR A 217 -11.43 10.99 -12.14
CA THR A 217 -10.60 9.78 -12.28
C THR A 217 -9.99 9.37 -10.93
N LEU A 218 -9.41 10.31 -10.20
CA LEU A 218 -8.81 10.04 -8.89
C LEU A 218 -9.86 9.63 -7.84
N GLU A 219 -11.01 10.29 -7.80
CA GLU A 219 -12.12 9.92 -6.91
C GLU A 219 -12.63 8.51 -7.21
N THR A 220 -12.78 8.18 -8.50
CA THR A 220 -13.19 6.84 -8.92
C THR A 220 -12.19 5.76 -8.51
N GLU A 221 -10.88 6.00 -8.69
CA GLU A 221 -9.85 5.04 -8.32
C GLU A 221 -9.67 4.92 -6.80
N ALA A 222 -9.81 6.02 -6.05
CA ALA A 222 -9.78 5.99 -4.58
C ALA A 222 -11.00 5.24 -4.01
N LEU A 223 -12.18 5.41 -4.61
CA LEU A 223 -13.38 4.65 -4.25
C LEU A 223 -13.22 3.15 -4.54
N LYS A 224 -12.59 2.79 -5.67
CA LYS A 224 -12.28 1.38 -5.97
C LYS A 224 -11.37 0.79 -4.89
N ALA A 225 -10.33 1.50 -4.47
CA ALA A 225 -9.47 1.06 -3.37
C ALA A 225 -10.26 0.93 -2.04
N ALA A 226 -11.14 1.88 -1.71
CA ALA A 226 -11.97 1.77 -0.51
C ALA A 226 -12.95 0.56 -0.57
N ARG A 227 -13.48 0.25 -1.76
CA ARG A 227 -14.31 -0.95 -1.97
C ARG A 227 -13.52 -2.25 -1.78
N GLU A 228 -12.21 -2.22 -1.98
CA GLU A 228 -11.29 -3.36 -1.84
C GLU A 228 -10.56 -3.36 -0.49
N SER A 229 -10.84 -2.42 0.42
CA SER A 229 -10.14 -2.31 1.70
C SER A 229 -10.60 -3.33 2.74
N HIS A 230 -9.65 -3.86 3.51
CA HIS A 230 -9.88 -4.77 4.62
C HIS A 230 -9.93 -3.99 5.94
N ALA A 231 -11.13 -3.72 6.47
CA ALA A 231 -11.30 -3.05 7.77
C ALA A 231 -12.41 -3.69 8.63
N PRO A 232 -12.32 -5.01 8.93
CA PRO A 232 -13.39 -5.72 9.62
C PRO A 232 -13.49 -5.36 11.11
N TYR A 233 -12.48 -4.72 11.70
CA TYR A 233 -12.45 -4.43 13.14
C TYR A 233 -13.08 -3.09 13.44
N SER A 234 -12.73 -2.06 12.67
CA SER A 234 -13.28 -0.71 12.86
C SER A 234 -14.48 -0.40 11.96
N GLY A 235 -14.66 -1.13 10.85
CA GLY A 235 -15.61 -0.79 9.81
C GLY A 235 -15.29 0.52 9.06
N CYS A 236 -14.09 1.09 9.26
CA CYS A 236 -13.65 2.37 8.71
C CYS A 236 -12.91 2.17 7.38
N LEU A 237 -13.69 1.78 6.37
CA LEU A 237 -13.20 1.52 5.02
C LEU A 237 -12.64 2.78 4.38
N SER A 238 -11.47 2.67 3.75
CA SER A 238 -10.80 3.80 3.12
C SER A 238 -9.82 3.37 2.03
N GLY A 239 -9.60 4.28 1.08
CA GLY A 239 -8.72 4.08 -0.07
C GLY A 239 -8.09 5.40 -0.53
N VAL A 240 -6.89 5.33 -1.07
CA VAL A 240 -6.18 6.49 -1.62
C VAL A 240 -5.83 6.22 -3.08
N ALA A 241 -6.00 7.23 -3.92
CA ALA A 241 -5.43 7.29 -5.24
C ALA A 241 -4.39 8.42 -5.32
N LEU A 242 -3.26 8.15 -5.96
CA LEU A 242 -2.16 9.08 -6.22
C LEU A 242 -2.02 9.27 -7.74
N MET A 243 -1.68 10.48 -8.19
CA MET A 243 -1.32 10.78 -9.57
C MET A 243 0.09 11.36 -9.63
N ASP A 244 0.92 10.86 -10.55
CA ASP A 244 2.23 11.43 -10.83
C ASP A 244 2.18 12.56 -11.89
N CYS A 245 3.30 13.24 -12.11
CA CYS A 245 3.43 14.32 -13.07
C CYS A 245 3.20 13.90 -14.54
N ASP A 246 3.22 12.60 -14.83
CA ASP A 246 2.92 12.03 -16.14
C ASP A 246 1.43 11.66 -16.28
N GLY A 247 0.62 11.89 -15.24
CA GLY A 247 -0.82 11.64 -15.21
C GLY A 247 -1.20 10.18 -14.92
N LYS A 248 -0.25 9.32 -14.51
CA LYS A 248 -0.52 7.92 -14.17
C LYS A 248 -1.06 7.82 -12.75
N VAL A 249 -2.07 6.96 -12.57
CA VAL A 249 -2.80 6.79 -11.31
C VAL A 249 -2.42 5.48 -10.61
N TYR A 250 -2.26 5.55 -9.30
CA TYR A 250 -1.88 4.45 -8.42
C TYR A 250 -2.83 4.42 -7.23
N ARG A 251 -3.39 3.26 -6.89
CA ARG A 251 -4.36 3.14 -5.80
C ARG A 251 -3.88 2.21 -4.70
N GLY A 252 -4.31 2.49 -3.47
CA GLY A 252 -3.97 1.73 -2.28
C GLY A 252 -5.13 1.64 -1.33
N SER A 253 -5.45 0.41 -0.93
CA SER A 253 -6.54 0.09 -0.01
C SER A 253 -6.02 0.04 1.43
N TYR A 254 -6.86 0.44 2.39
CA TYR A 254 -6.57 0.24 3.80
C TYR A 254 -6.58 -1.26 4.14
N MET A 255 -5.64 -1.70 4.98
CA MET A 255 -5.56 -3.09 5.45
C MET A 255 -5.34 -3.11 6.96
N GLU A 256 -6.40 -3.39 7.70
CA GLU A 256 -6.33 -3.52 9.15
C GLU A 256 -5.67 -4.81 9.59
N SER A 257 -5.12 -4.78 10.80
CA SER A 257 -4.74 -5.98 11.52
C SER A 257 -5.53 -6.11 12.82
N ALA A 258 -5.82 -7.34 13.23
CA ALA A 258 -6.41 -7.69 14.52
C ALA A 258 -5.65 -7.05 15.69
N ALA A 259 -4.33 -6.88 15.56
CA ALA A 259 -3.48 -6.25 16.57
C ALA A 259 -3.39 -4.71 16.47
N TYR A 260 -4.19 -4.10 15.59
CA TYR A 260 -4.31 -2.66 15.31
C TYR A 260 -3.04 -1.98 14.80
N ASN A 261 -1.97 -1.91 15.61
CA ASN A 261 -0.72 -1.24 15.24
C ASN A 261 -0.08 -1.75 13.94
N PRO A 262 -0.19 -3.04 13.57
CA PRO A 262 0.35 -3.52 12.29
C PRO A 262 -0.41 -3.11 11.04
N SER A 263 -1.55 -2.43 11.18
CA SER A 263 -2.38 -1.98 10.05
C SER A 263 -1.59 -1.12 9.07
N MET A 264 -1.87 -1.29 7.79
CA MET A 264 -1.23 -0.59 6.68
C MET A 264 -2.19 0.47 6.13
N MET A 265 -1.79 1.75 6.21
CA MET A 265 -2.60 2.88 5.76
C MET A 265 -2.80 2.86 4.23
N PRO A 266 -3.94 3.39 3.72
CA PRO A 266 -4.20 3.42 2.29
C PRO A 266 -3.16 4.27 1.52
N ALA A 267 -2.66 5.36 2.11
CA ALA A 267 -1.61 6.18 1.48
C ALA A 267 -0.27 5.44 1.36
N GLN A 268 0.10 4.65 2.37
CA GLN A 268 1.29 3.78 2.30
C GLN A 268 1.10 2.73 1.21
N ALA A 269 -0.10 2.14 1.11
CA ALA A 269 -0.39 1.13 0.09
C ALA A 269 -0.35 1.70 -1.33
N ALA A 270 -0.85 2.92 -1.53
CA ALA A 270 -0.80 3.58 -2.83
C ALA A 270 0.65 3.93 -3.23
N LEU A 271 1.50 4.24 -2.24
CA LEU A 271 2.93 4.46 -2.47
C LEU A 271 3.66 3.18 -2.87
N VAL A 272 3.28 2.04 -2.29
CA VAL A 272 3.76 0.72 -2.74
C VAL A 272 3.38 0.50 -4.21
N ALA A 273 2.13 0.76 -4.60
CA ALA A 273 1.70 0.65 -5.99
C ALA A 273 2.48 1.57 -6.94
N TYR A 274 2.75 2.81 -6.52
CA TYR A 274 3.62 3.75 -7.25
C TYR A 274 5.02 3.16 -7.49
N MET A 275 5.65 2.61 -6.45
CA MET A 275 6.98 2.01 -6.55
C MET A 275 6.98 0.74 -7.42
N VAL A 276 6.01 -0.15 -7.23
CA VAL A 276 5.84 -1.38 -8.03
C VAL A 276 5.77 -1.07 -9.52
N ALA A 277 5.11 0.02 -9.87
CA ALA A 277 4.89 0.46 -11.23
C ALA A 277 6.05 1.30 -11.81
N GLY A 278 7.20 1.36 -11.12
CA GLY A 278 8.43 1.99 -11.59
C GLY A 278 8.63 3.44 -11.14
N GLY A 279 7.78 3.95 -10.26
CA GLY A 279 7.85 5.35 -9.79
C GLY A 279 9.15 5.66 -9.04
N ASP A 280 9.90 6.63 -9.54
CA ASP A 280 11.16 7.13 -8.98
C ASP A 280 10.97 8.53 -8.40
N GLY A 281 11.38 8.73 -7.15
CA GLY A 281 11.17 10.00 -6.43
C GLY A 281 9.70 10.20 -6.04
N PHE A 282 9.46 10.54 -4.79
CA PHE A 282 8.09 10.79 -4.31
C PHE A 282 7.60 12.21 -4.65
N GLU A 283 8.50 13.13 -4.94
CA GLU A 283 8.23 14.50 -5.37
C GLU A 283 7.51 14.61 -6.72
N LYS A 284 7.48 13.52 -7.50
CA LYS A 284 6.74 13.44 -8.76
C LYS A 284 5.24 13.19 -8.55
N ILE A 285 4.80 12.86 -7.33
CA ILE A 285 3.39 12.70 -6.99
C ILE A 285 2.78 14.09 -6.82
N VAL A 286 1.84 14.46 -7.68
CA VAL A 286 1.31 15.83 -7.79
C VAL A 286 -0.13 15.99 -7.30
N ALA A 287 -0.91 14.91 -7.26
CA ALA A 287 -2.27 14.94 -6.74
C ALA A 287 -2.63 13.63 -6.03
N ALA A 288 -3.52 13.72 -5.04
CA ALA A 288 -4.02 12.61 -4.28
C ALA A 288 -5.49 12.80 -3.88
N VAL A 289 -6.24 11.71 -3.85
CA VAL A 289 -7.59 11.67 -3.28
C VAL A 289 -7.65 10.57 -2.24
N LEU A 290 -8.10 10.91 -1.03
CA LEU A 290 -8.54 9.97 0.00
C LEU A 290 -10.06 9.82 -0.08
N VAL A 291 -10.54 8.58 -0.13
CA VAL A 291 -11.95 8.24 0.15
C VAL A 291 -12.02 7.54 1.50
N GLU A 292 -12.84 8.04 2.41
CA GLU A 292 -13.12 7.42 3.72
C GLU A 292 -14.59 7.62 4.13
N LYS A 293 -15.10 6.80 5.06
CA LYS A 293 -16.49 6.95 5.55
C LYS A 293 -16.66 8.24 6.36
N GLU A 294 -17.79 8.95 6.16
CA GLU A 294 -18.09 10.24 6.81
C GLU A 294 -18.11 10.16 8.35
N ALA A 295 -18.67 9.08 8.89
CA ALA A 295 -18.76 8.84 10.34
C ALA A 295 -17.77 7.75 10.81
N ALA A 296 -16.57 7.72 10.23
CA ALA A 296 -15.54 6.77 10.62
C ALA A 296 -15.06 7.02 12.06
N VAL A 297 -15.07 5.97 12.89
CA VAL A 297 -14.51 6.00 14.26
C VAL A 297 -12.98 6.11 14.22
N VAL A 298 -12.37 5.59 13.16
CA VAL A 298 -10.95 5.73 12.83
C VAL A 298 -10.84 6.56 11.55
N ARG A 299 -10.37 7.80 11.64
CA ARG A 299 -10.18 8.69 10.50
C ARG A 299 -8.73 8.68 10.01
N GLN A 300 -8.56 8.63 8.70
CA GLN A 300 -7.25 8.63 8.05
C GLN A 300 -6.82 10.04 7.63
N GLU A 301 -7.77 10.97 7.42
CA GLU A 301 -7.54 12.30 6.85
C GLU A 301 -6.30 13.02 7.42
N ASP A 302 -6.25 13.28 8.72
CA ASP A 302 -5.16 14.07 9.32
C ASP A 302 -3.81 13.38 9.19
N THR A 303 -3.78 12.05 9.35
CA THR A 303 -2.57 11.24 9.20
C THR A 303 -2.11 11.21 7.74
N VAL A 304 -3.03 11.10 6.77
CA VAL A 304 -2.71 11.14 5.34
C VAL A 304 -2.23 12.54 4.93
N ARG A 305 -2.85 13.62 5.43
CA ARG A 305 -2.38 15.00 5.22
C ARG A 305 -0.97 15.18 5.76
N LEU A 306 -0.70 14.72 6.97
CA LEU A 306 0.63 14.75 7.57
C LEU A 306 1.64 13.93 6.74
N PHE A 307 1.26 12.70 6.35
CA PHE A 307 2.10 11.81 5.56
C PHE A 307 2.49 12.46 4.23
N MET A 308 1.50 12.93 3.46
CA MET A 308 1.73 13.53 2.14
C MET A 308 2.54 14.83 2.24
N LYS A 309 2.37 15.62 3.29
CA LYS A 309 3.19 16.83 3.53
C LYS A 309 4.69 16.53 3.59
N TYR A 310 5.10 15.37 4.10
CA TYR A 310 6.52 14.99 4.19
C TYR A 310 6.98 14.15 2.99
N VAL A 311 6.09 13.33 2.42
CA VAL A 311 6.42 12.42 1.31
C VAL A 311 6.45 13.16 -0.04
N SER A 312 5.45 13.98 -0.32
CA SER A 312 5.38 14.85 -1.51
C SER A 312 4.74 16.20 -1.15
N PRO A 313 5.52 17.18 -0.67
CA PRO A 313 4.99 18.46 -0.16
C PRO A 313 4.21 19.30 -1.19
N LYS A 314 4.36 19.01 -2.49
CA LYS A 314 3.67 19.70 -3.59
C LYS A 314 2.41 18.96 -4.05
N CYS A 315 2.12 17.80 -3.49
CA CYS A 315 0.93 17.04 -3.81
C CYS A 315 -0.31 17.77 -3.30
N ASP A 316 -1.26 18.05 -4.19
CA ASP A 316 -2.59 18.49 -3.80
C ASP A 316 -3.39 17.29 -3.27
N LEU A 317 -3.96 17.39 -2.07
CA LEU A 317 -4.67 16.29 -1.41
C LEU A 317 -6.11 16.68 -1.10
N ARG A 318 -7.03 15.97 -1.73
CA ARG A 318 -8.48 16.05 -1.50
C ARG A 318 -8.98 14.87 -0.68
N VAL A 319 -10.06 15.10 0.06
CA VAL A 319 -10.75 14.09 0.85
C VAL A 319 -12.20 14.07 0.42
N VAL A 320 -12.72 12.88 0.15
CA VAL A 320 -14.10 12.65 -0.29
C VAL A 320 -14.69 11.56 0.59
N HIS A 321 -16.01 11.65 0.83
CA HIS A 321 -16.69 10.73 1.73
C HIS A 321 -17.60 9.74 0.99
N CYS A 322 -17.62 8.50 1.50
CA CYS A 322 -18.54 7.45 1.07
C CYS A 322 -19.53 7.07 2.19
N ASN A 323 -20.54 6.28 1.82
CA ASN A 323 -21.52 5.70 2.74
C ASN A 323 -20.94 4.60 3.66
#